data_AF-A0AAD8Y8X1-F1
#
_entry.id   AF-A0AAD8Y8X1-F1
#
_cell.length_a   1.000
_cell.length_b   1.000
_cell.length_c   1.000
_cell.angle_alpha   90.00
_cell.angle_beta   90.00
_cell.angle_gamma   90.00
#
_symmetry.space_group_name_H-M   'P 1'
#
loop_
_entity.id
_entity.type
_entity.pdbx_description
1 polymer ?
#
loop_
_entity_poly.entity_id
_entity_poly.type
_entity_poly.pdbx_seq_one_letter_code
_entity_poly.pdbx_strand_id
1 'polypeptide(L)'
;MRSAASTPNNLLATIVVISTMAMAILLRPCHGFQQQLGTVSRVARSGVSPSYSLRIRRADGASHLVALQYNTRSFSRLYSSSSDDDSSEKARILFLGTPDVAATSLKTIYEQSQSPDSQYEVVGVVTQPPKRRKRRGKEIPSPVGLVAEDLGIYTLCPEKARDAEFLDELENEVRPDLCITAAYGQYLPKRFLALPKFGTLNIHPSLLPRWRGASPVQRSLEAGDNPVGVSVLFTVSKMDAGPIVAQESLEIDENEQATTLLPTLFDIGTKSLIDALPKVIKGDITMDTATVQDESLVAEASMIDSSEGQLWPTKMSAQECHNRVRGFSMWPGTFLYFQVGDDESNDPVKVKVVETRVLEETAEPTNVIEIGPKKKDGLRLVCSDGSVLEMLKVQPATRNVMDAKSFVNGLQGNSVRWLSGLDE
;
A
#
# COMPACT_ATOMS: atom_id res chain seq x y z
N MET A 1 -36.52 -63.93 7.48
CA MET A 1 -37.29 -62.74 7.04
C MET A 1 -36.53 -61.50 7.49
N ARG A 2 -36.56 -60.46 6.65
CA ARG A 2 -35.50 -59.46 6.44
C ARG A 2 -35.31 -58.47 7.59
N SER A 3 -34.05 -58.06 7.76
CA SER A 3 -33.61 -56.89 8.55
C SER A 3 -33.92 -55.61 7.78
N ALA A 4 -34.30 -54.54 8.49
CA ALA A 4 -34.55 -53.22 7.92
C ALA A 4 -33.29 -52.35 8.06
N ALA A 5 -32.66 -52.07 6.92
CA ALA A 5 -31.55 -51.13 6.78
C ALA A 5 -32.06 -49.68 6.91
N SER A 6 -31.41 -48.88 7.77
CA SER A 6 -31.53 -47.43 7.79
C SER A 6 -30.85 -46.84 6.55
N THR A 7 -31.61 -46.15 5.71
CA THR A 7 -31.15 -45.58 4.43
C THR A 7 -30.22 -44.36 4.61
N PRO A 8 -29.17 -44.21 3.76
CA PRO A 8 -28.16 -43.14 3.84
C PRO A 8 -28.63 -41.73 3.41
N ASN A 9 -29.90 -41.56 3.03
CA ASN A 9 -30.40 -40.30 2.47
C ASN A 9 -30.65 -39.17 3.48
N ASN A 10 -30.77 -39.48 4.79
CA ASN A 10 -30.97 -38.44 5.81
C ASN A 10 -29.65 -37.74 6.23
N LEU A 11 -28.50 -38.39 6.04
CA LEU A 11 -27.21 -37.81 6.36
C LEU A 11 -26.81 -36.73 5.34
N LEU A 12 -27.02 -37.01 4.05
CA LEU A 12 -26.73 -36.09 2.94
C LEU A 12 -27.59 -34.81 2.99
N ALA A 13 -28.88 -34.92 3.34
CA ALA A 13 -29.75 -33.75 3.49
C ALA A 13 -29.31 -32.84 4.65
N THR A 14 -28.84 -33.43 5.75
CA THR A 14 -28.35 -32.69 6.92
C THR A 14 -27.02 -32.00 6.62
N ILE A 15 -26.11 -32.68 5.90
CA ILE A 15 -24.80 -32.12 5.49
C ILE A 15 -24.98 -30.94 4.51
N VAL A 16 -25.91 -31.04 3.55
CA VAL A 16 -26.15 -29.96 2.58
C VAL A 16 -26.77 -28.73 3.25
N VAL A 17 -27.69 -28.92 4.20
CA VAL A 17 -28.30 -27.81 4.97
C VAL A 17 -27.27 -27.13 5.87
N ILE A 18 -26.41 -27.90 6.55
CA ILE A 18 -25.33 -27.34 7.38
C ILE A 18 -24.31 -26.59 6.52
N SER A 19 -23.94 -27.13 5.35
CA SER A 19 -22.95 -26.50 4.46
C SER A 19 -23.49 -25.24 3.78
N THR A 20 -24.77 -25.18 3.43
CA THR A 20 -25.40 -23.94 2.90
C THR A 20 -25.64 -22.89 3.98
N MET A 21 -25.97 -23.28 5.22
CA MET A 21 -26.02 -22.34 6.34
C MET A 21 -24.62 -21.83 6.74
N ALA A 22 -23.60 -22.68 6.72
CA ALA A 22 -22.22 -22.27 6.96
C ALA A 22 -21.72 -21.29 5.89
N MET A 23 -22.03 -21.53 4.61
CA MET A 23 -21.63 -20.62 3.53
C MET A 23 -22.38 -19.27 3.57
N ALA A 24 -23.63 -19.26 4.04
CA ALA A 24 -24.37 -18.01 4.29
C ALA A 24 -23.87 -17.24 5.52
N ILE A 25 -23.23 -17.91 6.48
CA ILE A 25 -22.58 -17.30 7.65
C ILE A 25 -21.16 -16.80 7.30
N LEU A 26 -20.47 -17.46 6.37
CA LEU A 26 -19.12 -17.10 5.88
C LEU A 26 -19.13 -15.94 4.87
N LEU A 27 -20.28 -15.59 4.29
CA LEU A 27 -20.45 -14.38 3.49
C LEU A 27 -20.87 -13.22 4.40
N ARG A 28 -19.93 -12.69 5.19
CA ARG A 28 -20.04 -11.33 5.72
C ARG A 28 -19.49 -10.36 4.67
N PRO A 29 -20.34 -9.68 3.87
CA PRO A 29 -19.86 -8.47 3.23
C PRO A 29 -19.54 -7.43 4.30
N CYS A 30 -18.50 -6.62 4.09
CA CYS A 30 -18.09 -5.51 4.95
C CYS A 30 -19.14 -4.39 5.10
N HIS A 31 -20.45 -4.65 4.93
CA HIS A 31 -21.51 -3.65 5.02
C HIS A 31 -22.62 -4.15 5.97
N GLY A 32 -22.93 -3.33 6.98
CA GLY A 32 -23.96 -3.60 7.98
C GLY A 32 -25.37 -3.72 7.41
N PHE A 33 -25.72 -4.92 6.94
CA PHE A 33 -27.07 -5.31 6.52
C PHE A 33 -27.62 -6.41 7.41
N GLN A 34 -28.74 -6.15 8.09
CA GLN A 34 -29.55 -7.20 8.73
C GLN A 34 -30.20 -8.08 7.66
N GLN A 35 -29.84 -9.36 7.60
CA GLN A 35 -30.59 -10.36 6.83
C GLN A 35 -31.68 -11.00 7.69
N GLN A 36 -32.92 -11.05 7.19
CA GLN A 36 -33.94 -12.01 7.65
C GLN A 36 -33.92 -13.23 6.74
N LEU A 37 -33.70 -14.41 7.32
CA LEU A 37 -33.68 -15.70 6.61
C LEU A 37 -35.09 -16.08 6.12
N GLY A 38 -35.22 -16.39 4.83
CA GLY A 38 -36.44 -16.93 4.22
C GLY A 38 -36.47 -18.46 4.18
N THR A 39 -37.66 -19.03 3.99
CA THR A 39 -37.95 -20.49 4.04
C THR A 39 -37.46 -21.24 2.80
N VAL A 40 -36.77 -22.38 3.01
CA VAL A 40 -36.36 -23.32 1.94
C VAL A 40 -37.49 -24.31 1.66
N SER A 41 -37.84 -24.53 0.39
CA SER A 41 -38.89 -25.49 -0.02
C SER A 41 -38.36 -26.47 -1.07
N ARG A 42 -38.65 -27.76 -0.89
CA ARG A 42 -38.23 -28.84 -1.80
C ARG A 42 -39.21 -28.97 -2.97
N VAL A 43 -38.71 -28.91 -4.22
CA VAL A 43 -39.50 -29.24 -5.40
C VAL A 43 -39.03 -30.60 -5.92
N ALA A 44 -39.87 -31.63 -5.82
CA ALA A 44 -39.57 -32.96 -6.35
C ALA A 44 -40.16 -33.11 -7.76
N ARG A 45 -39.33 -33.39 -8.75
CA ARG A 45 -39.72 -34.08 -9.99
C ARG A 45 -38.85 -35.32 -10.16
N SER A 46 -39.47 -36.43 -10.51
CA SER A 46 -38.80 -37.72 -10.68
C SER A 46 -37.80 -37.69 -11.84
N GLY A 47 -36.54 -38.04 -11.58
CA GLY A 47 -35.56 -38.41 -12.61
C GLY A 47 -34.38 -37.45 -12.86
N VAL A 48 -34.24 -36.34 -12.12
CA VAL A 48 -33.10 -35.40 -12.26
C VAL A 48 -32.57 -35.00 -10.88
N SER A 49 -31.26 -34.74 -10.77
CA SER A 49 -30.54 -34.28 -9.58
C SER A 49 -31.34 -33.24 -8.78
N PRO A 50 -31.34 -33.30 -7.42
CA PRO A 50 -32.14 -32.40 -6.60
C PRO A 50 -31.73 -30.94 -6.84
N SER A 51 -32.70 -30.12 -7.24
CA SER A 51 -32.55 -28.67 -7.42
C SER A 51 -33.14 -27.97 -6.20
N TYR A 52 -32.35 -27.12 -5.54
CA TYR A 52 -32.78 -26.30 -4.42
C TYR A 52 -32.94 -24.85 -4.89
N SER A 53 -34.05 -24.21 -4.54
CA SER A 53 -34.27 -22.79 -4.81
C SER A 53 -34.30 -22.01 -3.50
N LEU A 54 -33.52 -20.93 -3.43
CA LEU A 54 -33.48 -20.01 -2.31
C LEU A 54 -34.23 -18.72 -2.72
N ARG A 55 -35.28 -18.35 -1.97
CA ARG A 55 -35.95 -17.05 -2.16
C ARG A 55 -35.36 -16.04 -1.19
N ILE A 56 -34.68 -15.03 -1.72
CA ILE A 56 -34.20 -13.88 -0.96
C ILE A 56 -35.16 -12.72 -1.21
N ARG A 57 -35.71 -12.10 -0.15
CA ARG A 57 -36.50 -10.87 -0.25
C ARG A 57 -35.60 -9.66 0.04
N ARG A 58 -35.60 -8.66 -0.84
CA ARG A 58 -35.07 -7.33 -0.54
C ARG A 58 -36.10 -6.51 0.24
N ALA A 59 -35.62 -5.53 1.01
CA ALA A 59 -36.45 -4.64 1.83
C ALA A 59 -37.35 -3.68 1.00
N ASP A 60 -37.23 -3.67 -0.33
CA ASP A 60 -37.98 -2.84 -1.29
C ASP A 60 -39.06 -3.61 -2.08
N GLY A 61 -39.33 -4.88 -1.75
CA GLY A 61 -40.53 -5.60 -2.23
C GLY A 61 -40.41 -6.31 -3.58
N ALA A 62 -39.27 -6.26 -4.27
CA ALA A 62 -39.04 -7.04 -5.48
C ALA A 62 -38.48 -8.44 -5.18
N SER A 63 -39.04 -9.48 -5.81
CA SER A 63 -38.57 -10.88 -5.68
C SER A 63 -37.95 -11.40 -6.97
N HIS A 64 -36.71 -11.87 -6.91
CA HIS A 64 -36.05 -12.64 -7.99
C HIS A 64 -35.78 -14.08 -7.54
N LEU A 65 -35.98 -15.03 -8.46
CA LEU A 65 -35.64 -16.44 -8.28
C LEU A 65 -34.21 -16.67 -8.79
N VAL A 66 -33.32 -17.12 -7.89
CA VAL A 66 -31.97 -17.58 -8.27
C VAL A 66 -31.97 -19.11 -8.23
N ALA A 67 -31.65 -19.75 -9.35
CA ALA A 67 -31.49 -21.19 -9.45
C ALA A 67 -29.99 -21.53 -9.35
N LEU A 68 -29.60 -22.32 -8.35
CA LEU A 68 -28.24 -22.85 -8.20
C LEU A 68 -28.21 -24.27 -8.76
N GLN A 69 -27.43 -24.51 -9.82
CA GLN A 69 -27.09 -25.86 -10.29
C GLN A 69 -25.82 -26.34 -9.60
N TYR A 70 -25.93 -27.40 -8.80
CA TYR A 70 -24.79 -28.07 -8.16
C TYR A 70 -24.18 -29.12 -9.10
N ASN A 71 -22.86 -29.06 -9.30
CA ASN A 71 -22.08 -30.07 -10.03
C ASN A 71 -21.33 -30.96 -9.02
N THR A 72 -21.71 -32.24 -8.91
CA THR A 72 -21.26 -33.17 -7.86
C THR A 72 -19.88 -33.79 -8.08
N ARG A 73 -19.02 -33.22 -8.93
CA ARG A 73 -17.68 -33.80 -9.22
C ARG A 73 -16.60 -33.49 -8.19
N SER A 74 -16.85 -32.63 -7.19
CA SER A 74 -15.80 -32.16 -6.28
C SER A 74 -15.68 -32.89 -4.93
N PHE A 75 -16.41 -34.00 -4.71
CA PHE A 75 -16.45 -34.66 -3.39
C PHE A 75 -15.82 -36.05 -3.32
N SER A 76 -15.23 -36.58 -4.40
CA SER A 76 -14.71 -37.95 -4.43
C SER A 76 -13.21 -38.10 -4.16
N ARG A 77 -12.55 -37.14 -3.49
CA ARG A 77 -11.10 -37.22 -3.20
C ARG A 77 -10.75 -37.37 -1.72
N LEU A 78 -11.68 -37.85 -0.90
CA LEU A 78 -11.40 -38.27 0.47
C LEU A 78 -11.31 -39.80 0.50
N TYR A 79 -10.10 -40.29 0.80
CA TYR A 79 -9.64 -41.68 0.80
C TYR A 79 -9.26 -42.28 -0.56
N SER A 80 -8.05 -41.92 -1.00
CA SER A 80 -7.17 -42.86 -1.69
C SER A 80 -5.79 -42.76 -1.05
N SER A 81 -5.40 -43.82 -0.36
CA SER A 81 -4.04 -44.03 0.11
C SER A 81 -3.17 -44.51 -1.05
N SER A 82 -1.96 -43.95 -1.10
CA SER A 82 -0.78 -44.36 -1.88
C SER A 82 -0.90 -44.35 -3.41
N SER A 83 -0.29 -43.33 -4.02
CA SER A 83 0.87 -43.48 -4.91
C SER A 83 1.26 -42.11 -5.45
N ASP A 84 2.52 -41.73 -5.23
CA ASP A 84 3.29 -40.65 -5.86
C ASP A 84 2.58 -39.90 -7.00
N ASP A 85 2.01 -38.73 -6.67
CA ASP A 85 1.65 -37.70 -7.65
C ASP A 85 2.56 -36.50 -7.36
N ASP A 86 3.69 -36.44 -8.06
CA ASP A 86 4.63 -35.31 -8.05
C ASP A 86 4.03 -34.10 -8.80
N SER A 87 2.82 -33.71 -8.42
CA SER A 87 2.34 -32.36 -8.68
C SER A 87 2.90 -31.50 -7.56
N SER A 88 4.00 -30.77 -7.80
CA SER A 88 4.56 -29.87 -6.78
C SER A 88 3.45 -28.91 -6.33
N GLU A 89 2.97 -29.08 -5.10
CA GLU A 89 1.87 -28.27 -4.57
C GLU A 89 2.31 -26.80 -4.58
N LYS A 90 1.51 -25.92 -5.19
CA LYS A 90 1.85 -24.49 -5.32
C LYS A 90 1.96 -23.87 -3.91
N ALA A 91 3.00 -23.07 -3.69
CA ALA A 91 3.14 -22.32 -2.44
C ALA A 91 1.97 -21.32 -2.27
N ARG A 92 1.37 -21.32 -1.09
CA ARG A 92 0.22 -20.48 -0.74
C ARG A 92 0.70 -19.11 -0.26
N ILE A 93 0.52 -18.08 -1.09
CA ILE A 93 0.93 -16.71 -0.79
C ILE A 93 -0.22 -15.90 -0.20
N LEU A 94 0.01 -15.30 0.95
CA LEU A 94 -0.83 -14.25 1.53
C LEU A 94 -0.18 -12.89 1.29
N PHE A 95 -0.88 -11.99 0.60
CA PHE A 95 -0.39 -10.63 0.35
C PHE A 95 -0.92 -9.64 1.40
N LEU A 96 -0.09 -8.74 1.89
CA LEU A 96 -0.43 -7.74 2.89
C LEU A 96 -0.05 -6.35 2.39
N GLY A 97 -1.03 -5.47 2.23
CA GLY A 97 -0.78 -4.12 1.74
C GLY A 97 -1.99 -3.21 1.85
N THR A 98 -1.78 -1.90 1.72
CA THR A 98 -2.88 -0.91 1.81
C THR A 98 -2.91 0.11 0.66
N PRO A 99 -1.84 0.87 0.37
CA PRO A 99 -1.91 1.99 -0.57
C PRO A 99 -1.88 1.53 -2.04
N ASP A 100 -2.07 2.47 -2.97
CA ASP A 100 -2.12 2.21 -4.41
C ASP A 100 -0.88 1.46 -4.93
N VAL A 101 0.33 1.83 -4.47
CA VAL A 101 1.57 1.14 -4.86
C VAL A 101 1.56 -0.35 -4.48
N ALA A 102 0.97 -0.70 -3.34
CA ALA A 102 0.81 -2.08 -2.93
C ALA A 102 -0.27 -2.80 -3.74
N ALA A 103 -1.31 -2.08 -4.19
CA ALA A 103 -2.34 -2.63 -5.06
C ALA A 103 -1.78 -2.99 -6.44
N THR A 104 -0.88 -2.16 -6.98
CA THR A 104 -0.11 -2.49 -8.20
C THR A 104 0.75 -3.73 -7.99
N SER A 105 1.50 -3.82 -6.88
CA SER A 105 2.28 -5.02 -6.55
C SER A 105 1.43 -6.28 -6.47
N LEU A 106 0.29 -6.22 -5.77
CA LEU A 106 -0.67 -7.33 -5.67
C LEU A 106 -1.11 -7.80 -7.05
N LYS A 107 -1.53 -6.87 -7.92
CA LYS A 107 -2.01 -7.20 -9.26
C LYS A 107 -0.94 -7.95 -10.06
N THR A 108 0.29 -7.45 -10.07
CA THR A 108 1.40 -8.09 -10.79
C THR A 108 1.71 -9.49 -10.24
N ILE A 109 1.77 -9.64 -8.91
CA ILE A 109 2.01 -10.95 -8.27
C ILE A 109 0.87 -11.93 -8.59
N TYR A 110 -0.38 -11.46 -8.53
CA TYR A 110 -1.54 -12.27 -8.87
C TYR A 110 -1.51 -12.71 -10.33
N GLU A 111 -1.29 -11.80 -11.27
CA GLU A 111 -1.21 -12.12 -12.71
C GLU A 111 -0.14 -13.18 -13.00
N GLN A 112 1.05 -13.06 -12.38
CA GLN A 112 2.10 -14.07 -12.49
C GLN A 112 1.69 -15.42 -11.89
N SER A 113 0.95 -15.42 -10.78
CA SER A 113 0.46 -16.65 -10.14
C SER A 113 -0.50 -17.46 -11.03
N GLN A 114 -1.16 -16.81 -12.00
CA GLN A 114 -2.10 -17.45 -12.92
C GLN A 114 -1.39 -18.23 -14.05
N SER A 115 -0.08 -18.10 -14.19
CA SER A 115 0.68 -18.89 -15.16
C SER A 115 0.59 -20.40 -14.85
N PRO A 116 0.47 -21.27 -15.88
CA PRO A 116 0.49 -22.73 -15.68
C PRO A 116 1.74 -23.22 -14.96
N ASP A 117 2.88 -22.57 -15.23
CA ASP A 117 4.19 -22.92 -14.64
C ASP A 117 4.47 -22.21 -13.32
N SER A 118 3.49 -21.47 -12.77
CA SER A 118 3.66 -20.77 -11.50
C SER A 118 3.83 -21.77 -10.35
N GLN A 119 4.84 -21.54 -9.52
CA GLN A 119 5.12 -22.32 -8.30
C GLN A 119 4.31 -21.85 -7.09
N TYR A 120 3.45 -20.85 -7.26
CA TYR A 120 2.66 -20.26 -6.18
C TYR A 120 1.25 -19.86 -6.63
N GLU A 121 0.36 -19.72 -5.65
CA GLU A 121 -0.97 -19.15 -5.77
C GLU A 121 -1.19 -18.06 -4.73
N VAL A 122 -1.99 -17.04 -5.05
CA VAL A 122 -2.39 -16.01 -4.07
C VAL A 122 -3.69 -16.46 -3.41
N VAL A 123 -3.61 -16.88 -2.14
CA VAL A 123 -4.76 -17.47 -1.40
C VAL A 123 -5.59 -16.43 -0.65
N GLY A 124 -5.05 -15.22 -0.48
CA GLY A 124 -5.77 -14.15 0.16
C GLY A 124 -4.98 -12.85 0.22
N VAL A 125 -5.66 -11.81 0.67
CA VAL A 125 -5.12 -10.47 0.89
C VAL A 125 -5.47 -10.00 2.29
N VAL A 126 -4.54 -9.35 2.98
CA VAL A 126 -4.78 -8.62 4.22
C VAL A 126 -4.58 -7.13 3.96
N THR A 127 -5.56 -6.32 4.33
CA THR A 127 -5.48 -4.87 4.18
C THR A 127 -6.08 -4.13 5.37
N GLN A 128 -5.82 -2.84 5.49
CA GLN A 128 -6.43 -2.06 6.56
C GLN A 128 -7.96 -1.95 6.37
N PRO A 129 -8.74 -1.91 7.47
CA PRO A 129 -10.18 -1.73 7.40
C PRO A 129 -10.60 -0.50 6.57
N PRO A 130 -11.77 -0.56 5.90
CA PRO A 130 -12.32 0.59 5.19
C PRO A 130 -12.35 1.85 6.06
N LYS A 131 -11.84 2.96 5.52
CA LYS A 131 -11.84 4.25 6.23
C LYS A 131 -12.98 5.12 5.72
N ARG A 132 -13.64 5.83 6.65
CA ARG A 132 -14.64 6.85 6.29
C ARG A 132 -13.95 8.08 5.72
N ARG A 133 -14.43 8.59 4.58
CA ARG A 133 -14.07 9.93 4.13
C ARG A 133 -14.53 10.96 5.18
N LYS A 134 -13.70 11.97 5.49
CA LYS A 134 -14.06 13.05 6.43
C LYS A 134 -15.46 13.62 6.10
N ARG A 135 -16.28 13.81 7.15
CA ARG A 135 -17.72 14.23 7.20
C ARG A 135 -18.66 13.51 6.23
N ARG A 136 -19.55 12.66 6.77
CA ARG A 136 -20.68 11.99 6.07
C ARG A 136 -20.31 11.17 4.81
N GLY A 137 -19.06 10.70 4.70
CA GLY A 137 -18.64 9.83 3.60
C GLY A 137 -19.04 8.36 3.80
N LYS A 138 -19.24 7.64 2.69
CA LYS A 138 -19.30 6.17 2.69
C LYS A 138 -17.95 5.61 3.15
N GLU A 139 -17.98 4.40 3.72
CA GLU A 139 -16.77 3.61 3.97
C GLU A 139 -16.21 3.17 2.62
N ILE A 140 -14.94 3.49 2.38
CA ILE A 140 -14.25 3.15 1.14
C ILE A 140 -13.19 2.11 1.50
N PRO A 141 -13.18 0.93 0.87
CA PRO A 141 -12.11 -0.04 1.00
C PRO A 141 -10.75 0.58 0.67
N SER A 142 -9.67 -0.04 1.14
CA SER A 142 -8.33 0.36 0.71
C SER A 142 -8.14 0.11 -0.80
N PRO A 143 -7.18 0.79 -1.46
CA PRO A 143 -6.78 0.47 -2.83
C PRO A 143 -6.51 -1.03 -3.05
N VAL A 144 -5.80 -1.68 -2.13
CA VAL A 144 -5.56 -3.13 -2.17
C VAL A 144 -6.86 -3.93 -2.05
N GLY A 145 -7.78 -3.52 -1.17
CA GLY A 145 -9.08 -4.18 -1.02
C GLY A 145 -9.96 -4.07 -2.27
N LEU A 146 -9.93 -2.92 -2.96
CA LEU A 146 -10.63 -2.75 -4.24
C LEU A 146 -10.08 -3.69 -5.31
N VAL A 147 -8.76 -3.76 -5.46
CA VAL A 147 -8.13 -4.69 -6.42
C VAL A 147 -8.41 -6.15 -6.06
N ALA A 148 -8.39 -6.50 -4.78
CA ALA A 148 -8.71 -7.86 -4.34
C ALA A 148 -10.16 -8.24 -4.65
N GLU A 149 -11.11 -7.32 -4.47
CA GLU A 149 -12.52 -7.51 -4.85
C GLU A 149 -12.67 -7.73 -6.36
N ASP A 150 -12.04 -6.88 -7.18
CA ASP A 150 -12.07 -6.98 -8.65
C ASP A 150 -11.47 -8.31 -9.16
N LEU A 151 -10.45 -8.83 -8.49
CA LEU A 151 -9.79 -10.10 -8.80
C LEU A 151 -10.49 -11.33 -8.17
N GLY A 152 -11.51 -11.12 -7.33
CA GLY A 152 -12.21 -12.20 -6.62
C GLY A 152 -11.35 -12.90 -5.57
N ILE A 153 -10.37 -12.20 -4.98
CA ILE A 153 -9.45 -12.75 -3.97
C ILE A 153 -10.06 -12.59 -2.57
N TYR A 154 -9.96 -13.64 -1.77
CA TYR A 154 -10.38 -13.63 -0.38
C TYR A 154 -9.64 -12.54 0.43
N THR A 155 -10.38 -11.69 1.14
CA THR A 155 -9.83 -10.48 1.76
C THR A 155 -10.12 -10.42 3.25
N LEU A 156 -9.07 -10.19 4.05
CA LEU A 156 -9.08 -10.00 5.49
C LEU A 156 -8.81 -8.53 5.83
N CYS A 157 -9.58 -7.97 6.76
CA CYS A 157 -9.45 -6.59 7.21
C CYS A 157 -9.36 -6.50 8.74
N PRO A 158 -8.33 -7.06 9.40
CA PRO A 158 -8.21 -6.99 10.85
C PRO A 158 -7.99 -5.55 11.31
N GLU A 159 -8.59 -5.17 12.44
CA GLU A 159 -8.29 -3.88 13.09
C GLU A 159 -6.82 -3.82 13.50
N LYS A 160 -6.29 -4.92 14.06
CA LYS A 160 -4.88 -5.08 14.37
C LYS A 160 -4.35 -6.43 13.92
N ALA A 161 -3.12 -6.46 13.41
CA ALA A 161 -2.41 -7.68 13.02
C ALA A 161 -2.14 -8.66 14.19
N ARG A 162 -2.44 -8.25 15.42
CA ARG A 162 -2.32 -9.06 16.64
C ARG A 162 -3.64 -9.62 17.15
N ASP A 163 -4.75 -9.34 16.48
CA ASP A 163 -6.06 -9.81 16.91
C ASP A 163 -6.11 -11.34 16.83
N ALA A 164 -6.60 -11.97 17.91
CA ALA A 164 -6.52 -13.42 18.05
C ALA A 164 -7.33 -14.16 16.97
N GLU A 165 -8.57 -13.72 16.72
CA GLU A 165 -9.45 -14.28 15.69
C GLU A 165 -8.81 -14.26 14.30
N PHE A 166 -8.15 -13.15 13.94
CA PHE A 166 -7.42 -13.02 12.69
C PHE A 166 -6.26 -14.03 12.59
N LEU A 167 -5.46 -14.16 13.65
CA LEU A 167 -4.35 -15.11 13.67
C LEU A 167 -4.83 -16.56 13.68
N ASP A 168 -5.96 -16.85 14.34
CA ASP A 168 -6.60 -18.17 14.34
C ASP A 168 -7.12 -18.53 12.93
N GLU A 169 -7.72 -17.59 12.21
CA GLU A 169 -8.18 -17.78 10.83
C GLU A 169 -7.00 -18.02 9.86
N LEU A 170 -5.89 -17.29 10.04
CA LEU A 170 -4.67 -17.54 9.27
C LEU A 170 -4.07 -18.92 9.52
N GLU A 171 -4.05 -19.37 10.78
CA GLU A 171 -3.46 -20.65 11.18
C GLU A 171 -4.31 -21.85 10.75
N ASN A 172 -5.63 -21.75 10.84
CA ASN A 172 -6.53 -22.89 10.64
C ASN A 172 -7.13 -22.94 9.23
N GLU A 173 -7.43 -21.79 8.63
CA GLU A 173 -8.17 -21.74 7.37
C GLU A 173 -7.26 -21.37 6.20
N VAL A 174 -6.59 -20.21 6.28
CA VAL A 174 -5.78 -19.68 5.17
C VAL A 174 -4.51 -20.51 4.96
N ARG A 175 -3.80 -20.84 6.05
CA ARG A 175 -2.55 -21.62 6.04
C ARG A 175 -1.56 -21.15 4.96
N PRO A 176 -1.05 -19.91 5.06
CA PRO A 176 -0.08 -19.40 4.10
C PRO A 176 1.28 -20.09 4.26
N ASP A 177 1.92 -20.45 3.14
CA ASP A 177 3.30 -20.91 3.13
C ASP A 177 4.28 -19.73 3.13
N LEU A 178 3.89 -18.61 2.51
CA LEU A 178 4.69 -17.39 2.40
C LEU A 178 3.77 -16.16 2.55
N CYS A 179 4.23 -15.16 3.27
CA CYS A 179 3.57 -13.86 3.32
C CYS A 179 4.40 -12.82 2.56
N ILE A 180 3.75 -11.91 1.83
CA ILE A 180 4.39 -10.76 1.17
C ILE A 180 3.78 -9.49 1.73
N THR A 181 4.63 -8.56 2.15
CA THR A 181 4.22 -7.24 2.65
C THR A 181 4.68 -6.16 1.68
N ALA A 182 3.79 -5.21 1.40
CA ALA A 182 4.05 -4.00 0.64
C ALA A 182 3.26 -2.86 1.28
N ALA A 183 3.94 -2.00 2.05
CA ALA A 183 3.32 -0.86 2.73
C ALA A 183 2.02 -1.21 3.52
N TYR A 184 2.04 -2.30 4.30
CA TYR A 184 0.88 -2.74 5.09
C TYR A 184 0.53 -1.76 6.23
N GLY A 185 1.55 -1.18 6.87
CA GLY A 185 1.40 -0.13 7.87
C GLY A 185 1.04 -0.61 9.28
N GLN A 186 1.15 -1.90 9.57
CA GLN A 186 1.02 -2.44 10.93
C GLN A 186 2.22 -3.32 11.30
N TYR A 187 2.56 -3.30 12.58
CA TYR A 187 3.57 -4.19 13.14
C TYR A 187 3.05 -5.63 13.19
N LEU A 188 3.83 -6.56 12.63
CA LEU A 188 3.50 -7.98 12.63
C LEU A 188 3.99 -8.66 13.93
N PRO A 189 3.10 -9.25 14.74
CA PRO A 189 3.50 -9.89 15.99
C PRO A 189 4.30 -11.17 15.73
N LYS A 190 5.07 -11.63 16.73
CA LYS A 190 5.82 -12.89 16.67
C LYS A 190 4.96 -14.09 16.26
N ARG A 191 3.71 -14.15 16.75
CA ARG A 191 2.76 -15.22 16.37
C ARG A 191 2.51 -15.23 14.87
N PHE A 192 2.30 -14.07 14.25
CA PHE A 192 2.14 -13.96 12.79
C PHE A 192 3.39 -14.42 12.05
N LEU A 193 4.56 -13.91 12.45
CA LEU A 193 5.84 -14.22 11.78
C LEU A 193 6.21 -15.70 11.83
N ALA A 194 5.64 -16.46 12.78
CA ALA A 194 5.83 -17.91 12.90
C ALA A 194 4.87 -18.75 12.04
N LEU A 195 3.82 -18.15 11.45
CA LEU A 195 2.83 -18.88 10.65
C LEU A 195 3.38 -19.35 9.29
N PRO A 196 3.94 -18.47 8.43
CA PRO A 196 4.36 -18.89 7.09
C PRO A 196 5.66 -19.70 7.13
N LYS A 197 5.63 -20.91 6.58
CA LYS A 197 6.77 -21.84 6.48
C LYS A 197 8.02 -21.19 5.86
N PHE A 198 7.85 -20.42 4.79
CA PHE A 198 8.91 -19.74 4.07
C PHE A 198 9.14 -18.30 4.58
N GLY A 199 8.48 -17.90 5.66
CA GLY A 199 8.62 -16.60 6.27
C GLY A 199 7.75 -15.50 5.64
N THR A 200 8.07 -14.26 5.98
CA THR A 200 7.38 -13.07 5.46
C THR A 200 8.40 -12.21 4.73
N LEU A 201 8.17 -11.89 3.46
CA LEU A 201 8.98 -10.96 2.69
C LEU A 201 8.36 -9.57 2.72
N ASN A 202 9.19 -8.53 2.65
CA ASN A 202 8.77 -7.13 2.53
C ASN A 202 9.42 -6.50 1.30
N ILE A 203 8.69 -5.63 0.60
CA ILE A 203 9.24 -4.71 -0.40
C ILE A 203 9.46 -3.38 0.29
N HIS A 204 10.73 -3.02 0.52
CA HIS A 204 11.13 -1.81 1.22
C HIS A 204 11.84 -0.85 0.27
N PRO A 205 11.29 0.35 -0.03
CA PRO A 205 11.83 1.25 -1.05
C PRO A 205 13.02 2.08 -0.54
N SER A 206 14.07 1.40 -0.08
CA SER A 206 15.41 1.94 0.13
C SER A 206 16.50 0.92 -0.16
N LEU A 207 17.74 1.41 -0.28
CA LEU A 207 18.95 0.61 -0.20
C LEU A 207 19.29 0.32 1.27
N LEU A 208 18.69 -0.72 1.83
CA LEU A 208 18.99 -1.18 3.20
C LEU A 208 20.48 -1.56 3.32
N PRO A 209 21.12 -1.29 4.48
CA PRO A 209 20.53 -0.92 5.78
C PRO A 209 20.16 0.57 5.95
N ARG A 210 20.42 1.42 4.95
CA ARG A 210 20.07 2.85 5.00
C ARG A 210 18.56 3.02 4.85
N TRP A 211 17.98 3.91 5.65
CA TRP A 211 16.55 4.26 5.67
C TRP A 211 15.60 3.13 6.09
N ARG A 212 15.90 2.43 7.19
CA ARG A 212 14.91 1.58 7.87
C ARG A 212 13.77 2.45 8.42
N GLY A 213 12.51 2.04 8.26
CA GLY A 213 11.38 2.72 8.89
C GLY A 213 10.32 3.28 7.94
N ALA A 214 9.66 4.35 8.38
CA ALA A 214 8.34 4.71 7.90
C ALA A 214 8.30 5.59 6.64
N SER A 215 9.37 6.35 6.35
CA SER A 215 9.39 7.31 5.24
C SER A 215 10.67 7.25 4.40
N PRO A 216 11.11 6.06 3.96
CA PRO A 216 12.42 5.86 3.33
C PRO A 216 12.66 6.72 2.09
N VAL A 217 11.69 6.79 1.16
CA VAL A 217 11.84 7.55 -0.09
C VAL A 217 11.99 9.04 0.19
N GLN A 218 11.14 9.59 1.05
CA GLN A 218 11.19 11.01 1.39
C GLN A 218 12.52 11.38 2.05
N ARG A 219 12.99 10.57 3.01
CA ARG A 219 14.25 10.80 3.74
C ARG A 219 15.48 10.64 2.84
N SER A 220 15.45 9.69 1.92
CA SER A 220 16.52 9.49 0.94
C SER A 220 16.66 10.70 0.00
N LEU A 221 15.55 11.21 -0.53
CA LEU A 221 15.57 12.41 -1.37
C LEU A 221 15.94 13.68 -0.58
N GLU A 222 15.43 13.81 0.64
CA GLU A 222 15.78 14.91 1.56
C GLU A 222 17.29 14.96 1.85
N ALA A 223 17.91 13.80 2.05
CA ALA A 223 19.35 13.68 2.28
C ALA A 223 20.19 13.88 1.01
N GLY A 224 19.58 13.97 -0.17
CA GLY A 224 20.30 14.11 -1.43
C GLY A 224 20.90 12.82 -1.96
N ASP A 225 20.42 11.65 -1.53
CA ASP A 225 20.95 10.38 -1.98
C ASP A 225 20.71 10.17 -3.49
N ASN A 226 21.78 9.76 -4.19
CA ASN A 226 21.76 9.22 -5.55
C ASN A 226 22.99 8.30 -5.68
N PRO A 227 22.85 7.00 -5.96
CA PRO A 227 21.62 6.30 -6.32
C PRO A 227 20.63 6.12 -5.15
N VAL A 228 19.36 5.95 -5.50
CA VAL A 228 18.30 5.44 -4.61
C VAL A 228 18.06 3.95 -4.92
N GLY A 229 17.10 3.30 -4.28
CA GLY A 229 16.81 1.90 -4.60
C GLY A 229 15.74 1.23 -3.74
N VAL A 230 15.61 -0.07 -3.92
CA VAL A 230 14.60 -0.92 -3.26
C VAL A 230 15.24 -2.23 -2.81
N SER A 231 14.79 -2.73 -1.67
CA SER A 231 15.23 -3.99 -1.08
C SER A 231 14.04 -4.92 -0.88
N VAL A 232 14.21 -6.19 -1.23
CA VAL A 232 13.34 -7.29 -0.81
C VAL A 232 14.03 -8.00 0.33
N LEU A 233 13.37 -8.13 1.47
CA LEU A 233 13.96 -8.69 2.68
C LEU A 233 12.99 -9.58 3.44
N PHE A 234 13.52 -10.46 4.26
CA PHE A 234 12.71 -11.13 5.27
C PHE A 234 12.29 -10.16 6.37
N THR A 235 11.09 -10.32 6.88
CA THR A 235 10.55 -9.54 8.00
C THR A 235 10.90 -10.23 9.30
N VAL A 236 11.50 -9.48 10.22
CA VAL A 236 11.80 -9.91 11.59
C VAL A 236 11.14 -8.95 12.58
N SER A 237 11.21 -9.25 13.88
CA SER A 237 10.61 -8.39 14.91
C SER A 237 11.22 -6.98 14.98
N LYS A 238 12.48 -6.80 14.58
CA LYS A 238 13.11 -5.48 14.49
C LYS A 238 12.78 -4.88 13.11
N MET A 239 12.24 -3.66 13.12
CA MET A 239 11.75 -2.96 11.93
C MET A 239 12.82 -2.91 10.83
N ASP A 240 12.47 -3.42 9.65
CA ASP A 240 13.29 -3.46 8.43
C ASP A 240 14.73 -3.97 8.60
N ALA A 241 14.97 -4.80 9.61
CA ALA A 241 16.31 -5.29 9.98
C ALA A 241 16.56 -6.75 9.59
N GLY A 242 15.63 -7.37 8.86
CA GLY A 242 15.79 -8.75 8.42
C GLY A 242 16.75 -8.87 7.24
N PRO A 243 17.24 -10.08 6.97
CA PRO A 243 18.22 -10.32 5.93
C PRO A 243 17.64 -10.05 4.53
N ILE A 244 18.47 -9.46 3.66
CA ILE A 244 18.12 -9.00 2.32
C ILE A 244 18.19 -10.17 1.33
N VAL A 245 17.11 -10.36 0.59
CA VAL A 245 16.93 -11.37 -0.46
C VAL A 245 17.40 -10.84 -1.82
N ALA A 246 17.01 -9.61 -2.14
CA ALA A 246 17.39 -8.93 -3.38
C ALA A 246 17.42 -7.41 -3.14
N GLN A 247 18.24 -6.70 -3.89
CA GLN A 247 18.35 -5.25 -3.80
C GLN A 247 18.73 -4.68 -5.17
N GLU A 248 18.06 -3.60 -5.57
CA GLU A 248 18.27 -2.93 -6.86
C GLU A 248 18.48 -1.43 -6.62
N SER A 249 19.47 -0.86 -7.30
CA SER A 249 19.74 0.57 -7.30
C SER A 249 19.19 1.24 -8.56
N LEU A 250 18.88 2.53 -8.42
CA LEU A 250 18.36 3.38 -9.49
C LEU A 250 19.03 4.75 -9.40
N GLU A 251 19.71 5.15 -10.47
CA GLU A 251 20.12 6.54 -10.65
C GLU A 251 18.89 7.37 -11.00
N ILE A 252 18.79 8.55 -10.39
CA ILE A 252 17.66 9.47 -10.58
C ILE A 252 18.13 10.81 -11.11
N ASP A 253 17.24 11.50 -11.83
CA ASP A 253 17.41 12.90 -12.21
C ASP A 253 17.41 13.79 -10.96
N GLU A 254 18.07 14.94 -11.04
CA GLU A 254 18.12 15.91 -9.93
C GLU A 254 16.72 16.39 -9.47
N ASN A 255 15.76 16.42 -10.39
CA ASN A 255 14.39 16.87 -10.16
C ASN A 255 13.41 15.74 -9.81
N GLU A 256 13.89 14.50 -9.65
CA GLU A 256 13.05 13.35 -9.34
C GLU A 256 12.30 13.55 -8.01
N GLN A 257 10.98 13.33 -8.03
CA GLN A 257 10.09 13.59 -6.90
C GLN A 257 9.61 12.29 -6.26
N ALA A 258 9.40 12.32 -4.94
CA ALA A 258 8.89 11.17 -4.20
C ALA A 258 7.57 10.62 -4.77
N THR A 259 6.70 11.49 -5.32
CA THR A 259 5.43 11.11 -5.97
C THR A 259 5.59 10.15 -7.14
N THR A 260 6.65 10.32 -7.93
CA THR A 260 6.94 9.51 -9.12
C THR A 260 7.88 8.36 -8.79
N LEU A 261 8.85 8.61 -7.93
CA LEU A 261 9.84 7.62 -7.53
C LEU A 261 9.25 6.45 -6.74
N LEU A 262 8.33 6.70 -5.80
CA LEU A 262 7.79 5.65 -4.94
C LEU A 262 7.10 4.52 -5.76
N PRO A 263 6.17 4.81 -6.70
CA PRO A 263 5.65 3.79 -7.61
C PRO A 263 6.74 3.03 -8.37
N THR A 264 7.71 3.73 -8.95
CA THR A 264 8.81 3.10 -9.71
C THR A 264 9.62 2.13 -8.85
N LEU A 265 9.95 2.50 -7.61
CA LEU A 265 10.66 1.61 -6.70
C LEU A 265 9.83 0.38 -6.31
N PHE A 266 8.51 0.53 -6.13
CA PHE A 266 7.63 -0.62 -5.88
C PHE A 266 7.53 -1.54 -7.10
N ASP A 267 7.50 -1.00 -8.32
CA ASP A 267 7.51 -1.81 -9.55
C ASP A 267 8.80 -2.62 -9.68
N ILE A 268 9.96 -1.99 -9.46
CA ILE A 268 11.27 -2.66 -9.44
C ILE A 268 11.30 -3.72 -8.35
N GLY A 269 10.92 -3.37 -7.12
CA GLY A 269 10.94 -4.29 -5.98
C GLY A 269 9.98 -5.47 -6.14
N THR A 270 8.83 -5.26 -6.76
CA THR A 270 7.87 -6.33 -7.09
C THR A 270 8.48 -7.30 -8.09
N LYS A 271 9.16 -6.79 -9.12
CA LYS A 271 9.86 -7.63 -10.09
C LYS A 271 10.99 -8.42 -9.43
N SER A 272 11.85 -7.76 -8.65
CA SER A 272 12.94 -8.44 -7.91
C SER A 272 12.41 -9.49 -6.94
N LEU A 273 11.26 -9.24 -6.31
CA LEU A 273 10.60 -10.22 -5.45
C LEU A 273 10.16 -11.44 -6.26
N ILE A 274 9.47 -11.23 -7.39
CA ILE A 274 8.98 -12.32 -8.25
C ILE A 274 10.14 -13.16 -8.79
N ASP A 275 11.24 -12.53 -9.19
CA ASP A 275 12.46 -13.20 -9.65
C ASP A 275 13.12 -14.04 -8.54
N ALA A 276 12.99 -13.63 -7.28
CA ALA A 276 13.52 -14.34 -6.12
C ALA A 276 12.60 -15.46 -5.58
N LEU A 277 11.28 -15.36 -5.80
CA LEU A 277 10.29 -16.31 -5.26
C LEU A 277 10.63 -17.79 -5.51
N PRO A 278 11.05 -18.21 -6.73
CA PRO A 278 11.38 -19.62 -6.97
C PRO A 278 12.50 -20.15 -6.07
N LYS A 279 13.51 -19.32 -5.78
CA LYS A 279 14.63 -19.69 -4.90
C LYS A 279 14.20 -19.74 -3.43
N VAL A 280 13.29 -18.85 -3.03
CA VAL A 280 12.73 -18.84 -1.67
C VAL A 280 11.85 -20.08 -1.44
N ILE A 281 10.96 -20.40 -2.38
CA ILE A 281 10.04 -21.55 -2.29
C ILE A 281 10.80 -22.89 -2.31
N LYS A 282 11.89 -22.99 -3.09
CA LYS A 282 12.77 -24.18 -3.11
C LYS A 282 13.64 -24.31 -1.87
N GLY A 283 13.76 -23.25 -1.06
CA GLY A 283 14.63 -23.22 0.11
C GLY A 283 16.11 -22.93 -0.19
N ASP A 284 16.43 -22.45 -1.39
CA ASP A 284 17.79 -22.00 -1.74
C ASP A 284 18.12 -20.68 -1.04
N ILE A 285 17.12 -19.79 -0.93
CA ILE A 285 17.19 -18.54 -0.16
C ILE A 285 16.29 -18.67 1.07
N THR A 286 16.89 -18.65 2.25
CA THR A 286 16.22 -18.69 3.55
C THR A 286 16.67 -17.50 4.40
N MET A 287 16.09 -17.34 5.60
CA MET A 287 16.58 -16.34 6.56
C MET A 287 18.07 -16.51 6.90
N ASP A 288 18.60 -17.74 6.87
CA ASP A 288 19.99 -18.03 7.24
C ASP A 288 20.98 -17.85 6.08
N THR A 289 20.51 -17.94 4.82
CA THR A 289 21.37 -17.82 3.63
C THR A 289 21.29 -16.45 2.95
N ALA A 290 20.28 -15.65 3.27
CA ALA A 290 20.12 -14.28 2.78
C ALA A 290 21.15 -13.31 3.42
N THR A 291 21.36 -12.16 2.80
CA THR A 291 22.40 -11.20 3.19
C THR A 291 22.04 -10.49 4.48
N VAL A 292 22.80 -10.74 5.55
CA VAL A 292 22.65 -10.03 6.82
C VAL A 292 23.05 -8.57 6.64
N GLN A 293 22.24 -7.67 7.18
CA GLN A 293 22.48 -6.23 7.14
C GLN A 293 23.63 -5.83 8.10
N ASP A 294 24.51 -4.93 7.65
CA ASP A 294 25.52 -4.32 8.51
C ASP A 294 24.88 -3.23 9.40
N GLU A 295 24.86 -3.48 10.72
CA GLU A 295 24.27 -2.57 11.70
C GLU A 295 25.01 -1.23 11.82
N SER A 296 26.28 -1.13 11.39
CA SER A 296 27.05 0.12 11.41
C SER A 296 26.65 1.12 10.33
N LEU A 297 25.95 0.65 9.29
CA LEU A 297 25.50 1.46 8.14
C LEU A 297 24.02 1.86 8.23
N VAL A 298 23.35 1.55 9.35
CA VAL A 298 21.92 1.81 9.53
C VAL A 298 21.68 3.32 9.62
N ALA A 299 20.73 3.79 8.81
CA ALA A 299 20.10 5.09 8.97
C ALA A 299 18.59 4.89 9.15
N GLU A 300 17.97 5.63 10.05
CA GLU A 300 16.53 5.53 10.31
C GLU A 300 15.76 6.56 9.48
N ALA A 301 14.71 6.10 8.81
CA ALA A 301 13.72 6.93 8.15
C ALA A 301 12.55 7.17 9.10
N SER A 302 12.71 8.15 9.99
CA SER A 302 11.66 8.57 10.90
C SER A 302 10.40 9.00 10.15
N MET A 303 9.23 8.73 10.76
CA MET A 303 7.95 9.20 10.26
C MET A 303 7.97 10.72 10.20
N ILE A 304 7.63 11.27 9.03
CA ILE A 304 7.58 12.71 8.84
C ILE A 304 6.38 13.31 9.58
N ASP A 305 6.49 14.55 10.04
CA ASP A 305 5.37 15.35 10.54
C ASP A 305 4.99 16.52 9.59
N SER A 306 3.82 17.12 9.79
CA SER A 306 3.36 18.21 8.91
C SER A 306 4.14 19.51 9.04
N SER A 307 4.80 19.74 10.17
CA SER A 307 5.60 20.94 10.44
C SER A 307 6.95 20.90 9.72
N GLU A 308 7.50 19.71 9.49
CA GLU A 308 8.71 19.50 8.68
C GLU A 308 8.58 20.02 7.24
N GLY A 309 7.34 20.22 6.74
CA GLY A 309 7.11 20.83 5.44
C GLY A 309 7.54 22.31 5.34
N GLN A 310 7.78 22.98 6.46
CA GLN A 310 8.27 24.36 6.41
C GLN A 310 9.72 24.41 5.93
N LEU A 311 9.98 25.20 4.89
CA LEU A 311 11.35 25.51 4.46
C LEU A 311 11.94 26.61 5.35
N TRP A 312 13.23 26.50 5.66
CA TRP A 312 13.95 27.47 6.48
C TRP A 312 15.21 27.97 5.74
N PRO A 313 15.07 28.90 4.78
CA PRO A 313 16.21 29.39 4.01
C PRO A 313 17.27 30.13 4.85
N THR A 314 16.95 30.49 6.11
CA THR A 314 17.92 30.99 7.09
C THR A 314 18.86 29.92 7.65
N LYS A 315 18.51 28.64 7.49
CA LYS A 315 19.18 27.48 8.11
C LYS A 315 19.52 26.39 7.08
N MET A 316 19.15 26.60 5.82
CA MET A 316 19.23 25.61 4.74
C MET A 316 19.79 26.26 3.50
N SER A 317 20.68 25.55 2.81
CA SER A 317 21.10 25.84 1.44
C SER A 317 19.94 25.67 0.45
N ALA A 318 20.09 26.22 -0.75
CA ALA A 318 19.17 26.02 -1.86
C ALA A 318 19.05 24.53 -2.21
N GLN A 319 20.15 23.77 -2.14
CA GLN A 319 20.12 22.33 -2.39
C GLN A 319 19.30 21.57 -1.33
N GLU A 320 19.47 21.88 -0.05
CA GLU A 320 18.66 21.27 1.02
C GLU A 320 17.18 21.64 0.88
N CYS A 321 16.87 22.89 0.55
CA CYS A 321 15.50 23.29 0.26
C CYS A 321 14.93 22.51 -0.93
N HIS A 322 15.66 22.43 -2.04
CA HIS A 322 15.25 21.69 -3.24
C HIS A 322 15.04 20.20 -2.96
N ASN A 323 15.97 19.56 -2.25
CA ASN A 323 15.85 18.17 -1.81
C ASN A 323 14.60 17.94 -0.95
N ARG A 324 14.27 18.88 -0.05
CA ARG A 324 13.05 18.80 0.74
C ARG A 324 11.80 19.00 -0.11
N VAL A 325 11.80 19.90 -1.11
CA VAL A 325 10.67 20.06 -2.05
C VAL A 325 10.40 18.75 -2.80
N ARG A 326 11.42 18.16 -3.43
CA ARG A 326 11.24 16.92 -4.20
C ARG A 326 10.94 15.70 -3.32
N GLY A 327 11.57 15.62 -2.15
CA GLY A 327 11.33 14.56 -1.15
C GLY A 327 9.95 14.61 -0.52
N PHE A 328 9.40 15.80 -0.26
CA PHE A 328 8.10 15.97 0.39
C PHE A 328 6.95 16.28 -0.59
N SER A 329 7.18 16.10 -1.89
CA SER A 329 6.20 16.29 -2.98
C SER A 329 4.86 15.57 -2.78
N MET A 330 4.87 14.42 -2.10
CA MET A 330 3.65 13.71 -1.67
C MET A 330 3.02 14.40 -0.45
N TRP A 331 3.38 13.92 0.73
CA TRP A 331 3.04 14.48 2.03
C TRP A 331 4.35 14.69 2.78
N PRO A 332 4.52 15.79 3.53
CA PRO A 332 3.51 16.83 3.85
C PRO A 332 3.32 17.92 2.80
N GLY A 333 4.11 17.93 1.73
CA GLY A 333 4.31 19.11 0.89
C GLY A 333 5.24 20.12 1.57
N THR A 334 5.77 21.07 0.82
CA THR A 334 6.61 22.13 1.38
C THR A 334 5.96 23.50 1.29
N PHE A 335 6.33 24.42 2.18
CA PHE A 335 5.77 25.77 2.21
C PHE A 335 6.70 26.82 2.83
N LEU A 336 6.40 28.07 2.52
CA LEU A 336 6.94 29.29 3.11
C LEU A 336 5.79 30.25 3.46
N TYR A 337 6.05 31.24 4.30
CA TYR A 337 5.14 32.36 4.56
C TYR A 337 5.65 33.60 3.83
N PHE A 338 4.78 34.23 3.03
CA PHE A 338 5.12 35.42 2.27
C PHE A 338 4.37 36.65 2.81
N GLN A 339 5.10 37.74 3.04
CA GLN A 339 4.56 39.07 3.22
C GLN A 339 4.44 39.74 1.84
N VAL A 340 3.26 40.25 1.51
CA VAL A 340 3.01 40.95 0.24
C VAL A 340 2.81 42.44 0.52
N GLY A 341 3.63 43.28 -0.12
CA GLY A 341 3.67 44.72 0.11
C GLY A 341 4.43 45.10 1.38
N ASP A 342 4.55 46.41 1.61
CA ASP A 342 5.28 46.96 2.77
C ASP A 342 4.38 47.20 4.00
N ASP A 343 3.07 46.91 3.89
CA ASP A 343 2.13 47.01 5.00
C ASP A 343 2.23 45.76 5.89
N GLU A 344 2.92 45.90 7.02
CA GLU A 344 3.09 44.85 8.03
C GLU A 344 1.78 44.50 8.77
N SER A 345 0.69 45.25 8.56
CA SER A 345 -0.62 44.91 9.13
C SER A 345 -1.34 43.78 8.37
N ASN A 346 -0.89 43.45 7.16
CA ASN A 346 -1.45 42.33 6.40
C ASN A 346 -0.90 41.00 6.92
N ASP A 347 -1.81 40.04 7.15
CA ASP A 347 -1.43 38.69 7.55
C ASP A 347 -0.57 37.99 6.47
N PRO A 348 0.53 37.32 6.86
CA PRO A 348 1.36 36.60 5.91
C PRO A 348 0.61 35.44 5.25
N VAL A 349 0.87 35.25 3.96
CA VAL A 349 0.22 34.21 3.17
C VAL A 349 1.09 32.96 3.17
N LYS A 350 0.52 31.83 3.62
CA LYS A 350 1.13 30.51 3.43
C LYS A 350 1.14 30.15 1.94
N VAL A 351 2.33 29.97 1.37
CA VAL A 351 2.54 29.59 -0.02
C VAL A 351 3.24 28.24 -0.05
N LYS A 352 2.59 27.24 -0.65
CA LYS A 352 3.25 25.96 -0.90
C LYS A 352 4.25 26.10 -2.03
N VAL A 353 5.40 25.48 -1.86
CA VAL A 353 6.43 25.36 -2.89
C VAL A 353 6.29 23.96 -3.49
N VAL A 354 6.08 23.90 -4.81
CA VAL A 354 5.68 22.65 -5.49
C VAL A 354 6.79 22.13 -6.39
N GLU A 355 7.49 23.02 -7.09
CA GLU A 355 8.55 22.66 -8.03
C GLU A 355 9.64 23.72 -7.95
N THR A 356 10.89 23.28 -7.86
CA THR A 356 12.07 24.14 -7.72
C THR A 356 13.22 23.61 -8.56
N ARG A 357 14.23 24.44 -8.78
CA ARG A 357 15.58 24.03 -9.17
C ARG A 357 16.62 24.89 -8.46
N VAL A 358 17.85 24.42 -8.38
CA VAL A 358 18.98 25.19 -7.85
C VAL A 358 19.66 25.90 -9.00
N LEU A 359 20.05 27.17 -8.80
CA LEU A 359 20.80 27.93 -9.79
C LEU A 359 22.30 27.89 -9.46
N GLU A 360 23.15 27.74 -10.48
CA GLU A 360 24.62 27.81 -10.36
C GLU A 360 25.11 29.27 -10.24
N GLU A 361 24.63 29.97 -9.22
CA GLU A 361 24.99 31.34 -8.92
C GLU A 361 24.91 31.60 -7.41
N THR A 362 25.56 32.66 -6.97
CA THR A 362 25.48 33.15 -5.60
C THR A 362 25.00 34.61 -5.60
N ALA A 363 24.26 34.97 -4.55
CA ALA A 363 23.77 36.31 -4.33
C ALA A 363 23.84 36.67 -2.85
N GLU A 364 23.77 37.97 -2.54
CA GLU A 364 23.70 38.44 -1.15
C GLU A 364 22.40 37.94 -0.50
N PRO A 365 22.46 37.28 0.67
CA PRO A 365 21.29 36.78 1.36
C PRO A 365 20.25 37.87 1.59
N THR A 366 19.01 37.58 1.23
CA THR A 366 17.89 38.51 1.33
C THR A 366 16.60 37.77 1.59
N ASN A 367 15.69 38.44 2.30
CA ASN A 367 14.33 37.93 2.47
C ASN A 367 13.39 38.32 1.32
N VAL A 368 13.87 39.13 0.35
CA VAL A 368 13.08 39.54 -0.82
C VAL A 368 13.01 38.40 -1.83
N ILE A 369 11.82 38.15 -2.37
CA ILE A 369 11.61 37.22 -3.48
C ILE A 369 11.64 38.00 -4.79
N GLU A 370 12.58 37.65 -5.66
CA GLU A 370 12.73 38.29 -6.98
C GLU A 370 12.14 37.42 -8.08
N ILE A 371 11.70 38.02 -9.18
CA ILE A 371 11.41 37.27 -10.41
C ILE A 371 12.71 37.08 -11.20
N GLY A 372 12.93 35.90 -11.76
CA GLY A 372 14.07 35.70 -12.65
C GLY A 372 13.99 36.57 -13.92
N PRO A 373 15.12 36.84 -14.56
CA PRO A 373 15.24 37.84 -15.63
C PRO A 373 14.49 37.46 -16.91
N LYS A 374 14.28 36.17 -17.17
CA LYS A 374 13.59 35.68 -18.37
C LYS A 374 12.15 35.32 -18.04
N LYS A 375 11.28 35.39 -19.05
CA LYS A 375 9.84 35.08 -18.94
C LYS A 375 9.52 33.66 -18.44
N LYS A 376 10.46 32.71 -18.57
CA LYS A 376 10.33 31.32 -18.13
C LYS A 376 10.96 31.05 -16.76
N ASP A 377 11.66 32.04 -16.22
CA ASP A 377 12.35 31.89 -14.94
C ASP A 377 11.34 31.97 -13.80
N GLY A 378 11.72 31.38 -12.68
CA GLY A 378 10.89 31.25 -11.49
C GLY A 378 11.01 32.44 -10.54
N LEU A 379 10.54 32.22 -9.31
CA LEU A 379 10.78 33.13 -8.18
C LEU A 379 12.11 32.75 -7.53
N ARG A 380 13.05 33.68 -7.47
CA ARG A 380 14.37 33.49 -6.87
C ARG A 380 14.31 33.79 -5.38
N LEU A 381 14.76 32.82 -4.59
CA LEU A 381 14.95 32.91 -3.16
C LEU A 381 16.45 32.70 -2.89
N VAL A 382 17.05 33.64 -2.15
CA VAL A 382 18.46 33.53 -1.76
C VAL A 382 18.53 33.02 -0.31
N CYS A 383 19.20 31.89 -0.11
CA CYS A 383 19.41 31.28 1.19
C CYS A 383 20.51 32.02 1.99
N SER A 384 20.62 31.75 3.29
CA SER A 384 21.59 32.41 4.18
C SER A 384 23.06 32.18 3.81
N ASP A 385 23.35 31.10 3.09
CA ASP A 385 24.67 30.77 2.55
C ASP A 385 24.95 31.42 1.17
N GLY A 386 24.01 32.22 0.66
CA GLY A 386 24.07 32.89 -0.63
C GLY A 386 23.67 32.04 -1.83
N SER A 387 23.36 30.75 -1.63
CA SER A 387 22.87 29.88 -2.71
C SER A 387 21.45 30.27 -3.12
N VAL A 388 21.13 30.08 -4.41
CA VAL A 388 19.87 30.56 -4.98
C VAL A 388 18.94 29.39 -5.34
N LEU A 389 17.79 29.34 -4.69
CA LEU A 389 16.68 28.45 -4.99
C LEU A 389 15.71 29.16 -5.94
N GLU A 390 15.43 28.55 -7.08
CA GLU A 390 14.39 29.06 -7.98
C GLU A 390 13.11 28.23 -7.85
N MET A 391 12.02 28.87 -7.45
CA MET A 391 10.68 28.27 -7.36
C MET A 391 9.94 28.44 -8.69
N LEU A 392 9.76 27.32 -9.38
CA LEU A 392 9.12 27.25 -10.69
C LEU A 392 7.59 27.22 -10.57
N LYS A 393 7.08 26.48 -9.57
CA LYS A 393 5.65 26.40 -9.27
C LYS A 393 5.37 26.60 -7.79
N VAL A 394 4.38 27.43 -7.51
CA VAL A 394 3.91 27.73 -6.16
C VAL A 394 2.39 27.62 -6.08
N GLN A 395 1.88 27.44 -4.87
CA GLN A 395 0.44 27.42 -4.60
C GLN A 395 0.12 28.26 -3.36
N PRO A 396 -0.32 29.52 -3.55
CA PRO A 396 -0.87 30.33 -2.46
C PRO A 396 -2.10 29.66 -1.84
N ALA A 397 -2.35 29.95 -0.56
CA ALA A 397 -3.54 29.45 0.14
C ALA A 397 -4.82 29.71 -0.68
N THR A 398 -5.70 28.70 -0.76
CA THR A 398 -6.98 28.73 -1.50
C THR A 398 -6.90 28.85 -3.03
N ARG A 399 -5.69 28.90 -3.63
CA ARG A 399 -5.50 29.00 -5.08
C ARG A 399 -5.03 27.68 -5.70
N ASN A 400 -5.09 27.61 -7.03
CA ASN A 400 -4.48 26.52 -7.80
C ASN A 400 -2.95 26.70 -7.86
N VAL A 401 -2.24 25.61 -8.12
CA VAL A 401 -0.80 25.65 -8.46
C VAL A 401 -0.61 26.55 -9.69
N MET A 402 0.37 27.44 -9.64
CA MET A 402 0.66 28.41 -10.69
C MET A 402 2.16 28.61 -10.89
N ASP A 403 2.53 29.11 -12.08
CA ASP A 403 3.90 29.51 -12.39
C ASP A 403 4.27 30.86 -11.72
N ALA A 404 5.57 31.15 -11.66
CA ALA A 404 6.09 32.39 -11.08
C ALA A 404 5.51 33.65 -11.74
N LYS A 405 5.36 33.63 -13.06
CA LYS A 405 4.79 34.76 -13.82
C LYS A 405 3.36 35.07 -13.40
N SER A 406 2.52 34.05 -13.26
CA SER A 406 1.13 34.17 -12.83
C SER A 406 1.03 34.64 -11.39
N PHE A 407 1.93 34.15 -10.52
CA PHE A 407 2.05 34.63 -9.15
C PHE A 407 2.36 36.13 -9.12
N VAL A 408 3.39 36.58 -9.84
CA VAL A 408 3.82 37.99 -9.87
C VAL A 408 2.76 38.92 -10.46
N ASN A 409 2.04 38.50 -11.52
CA ASN A 409 0.91 39.27 -12.05
C ASN A 409 -0.18 39.51 -10.99
N GLY A 410 -0.35 38.57 -10.05
CA GLY A 410 -1.27 38.70 -8.93
C GLY A 410 -0.84 39.71 -7.86
N LEU A 411 0.45 40.08 -7.81
CA LEU A 411 0.99 41.02 -6.81
C LEU A 411 0.65 42.48 -7.11
N GLN A 412 0.22 42.80 -8.34
CA GLN A 412 -0.14 44.17 -8.76
C GLN A 412 0.98 45.21 -8.52
N GLY A 413 2.24 44.79 -8.63
CA GLY A 413 3.41 45.65 -8.44
C GLY A 413 3.93 45.73 -7.00
N ASN A 414 3.30 45.02 -6.05
CA ASN A 414 3.81 44.93 -4.69
C ASN A 414 5.07 44.04 -4.61
N SER A 415 5.98 44.41 -3.71
CA SER A 415 7.13 43.58 -3.33
C SER A 415 6.66 42.35 -2.55
N VAL A 416 7.47 41.29 -2.54
CA VAL A 416 7.21 40.09 -1.73
C VAL A 416 8.47 39.76 -0.95
N ARG A 417 8.28 39.45 0.33
CA ARG A 417 9.33 38.96 1.21
C ARG A 417 8.89 37.64 1.81
N TRP A 418 9.80 36.69 1.96
CA TRP A 418 9.54 35.50 2.76
C TRP A 418 9.85 35.79 4.23
N LEU A 419 9.12 35.13 5.13
CA LEU A 419 9.27 35.30 6.57
C LEU A 419 9.92 34.05 7.16
N SER A 420 10.94 34.26 7.98
CA SER A 420 11.54 33.22 8.80
C SER A 420 10.68 32.97 10.03
N GLY A 421 9.70 32.07 9.92
CA GLY A 421 8.90 31.55 11.05
C GLY A 421 7.98 32.58 11.72
N LEU A 422 6.65 32.38 11.62
CA LEU A 422 5.69 33.01 12.53
C LEU A 422 5.57 32.27 13.88
N ASP A 423 6.27 31.14 14.00
CA ASP A 423 6.17 30.16 15.10
C ASP A 423 7.59 29.72 15.56
N GLU A 424 8.51 30.64 15.85
CA GLU A 424 9.70 30.33 16.69
C GLU A 424 9.38 30.44 18.20
#